data_AF-E9EHS6-F1
#
_entry.id   AF-E9EHS6-F1
#
_cell.length_a   1.000
_cell.length_b   1.000
_cell.length_c   1.000
_cell.angle_alpha   90.00
_cell.angle_beta   90.00
_cell.angle_gamma   90.00
#
_symmetry.space_group_name_H-M   'P 1'
#
loop_
_entity.id
_entity.type
_entity.pdbx_description
1 polymer ?
#
loop_
_entity_poly.entity_id
_entity_poly.type
_entity_poly.pdbx_seq_one_letter_code
_entity_poly.pdbx_strand_id
1 'polypeptide(L)'
;MYSATSTNGINSLRILPAKRTAGSEKDILKLAEAIWDTRWKVLLENQVQKTRTIEIQQQREKIDRLCPGGITTQTEEDMPLWEPEWLRVVLAEQQDCLQRCQNEISKTRATDSIMERALRLQLKHAQREVEMYRQAYEASKLDAQRLCHGKRFTSATGWAPLDWRDRPSIERKALERMQERMLDDLTQYRSFLQQGPETALKVRQDVEGVVTNRQHWTQNFYLQRRYYEEQMRDDVAGTQ
;
A
#
# COMPACT_ATOMS: atom_id res chain seq x y z
N MET A 1 -43.18 66.31 65.97
CA MET A 1 -44.06 65.45 65.17
C MET A 1 -43.32 64.17 64.83
N TYR A 2 -43.81 63.07 65.39
CA TYR A 2 -43.70 61.64 65.07
C TYR A 2 -42.52 61.05 64.28
N SER A 3 -41.82 60.12 64.96
CA SER A 3 -41.52 58.72 64.61
C SER A 3 -41.87 58.20 63.21
N ALA A 4 -40.97 57.37 62.63
CA ALA A 4 -41.06 55.90 62.68
C ALA A 4 -39.96 55.20 61.88
N THR A 5 -39.45 54.12 62.48
CA THR A 5 -38.60 53.05 61.94
C THR A 5 -39.23 52.28 60.77
N SER A 6 -38.42 51.75 59.84
CA SER A 6 -38.78 50.50 59.15
C SER A 6 -37.56 49.70 58.68
N THR A 7 -37.44 48.51 59.27
CA THR A 7 -36.64 47.35 58.90
C THR A 7 -37.24 46.59 57.71
N ASN A 8 -36.43 45.69 57.13
CA ASN A 8 -36.74 44.56 56.23
C ASN A 8 -36.46 44.84 54.75
N GLY A 9 -35.79 43.97 53.99
CA GLY A 9 -35.47 42.58 54.25
C GLY A 9 -34.41 42.05 53.30
N ILE A 10 -33.66 41.09 53.82
CA ILE A 10 -32.72 40.22 53.14
C ILE A 10 -33.49 39.48 52.03
N ASN A 11 -33.35 39.91 50.78
CA ASN A 11 -33.70 39.08 49.64
C ASN A 11 -32.59 38.04 49.46
N SER A 12 -32.71 36.97 50.24
CA SER A 12 -32.02 35.71 50.03
C SER A 12 -32.46 35.19 48.66
N LEU A 13 -31.68 35.51 47.62
CA LEU A 13 -31.77 34.87 46.31
C LEU A 13 -31.42 33.40 46.50
N ARG A 14 -32.44 32.59 46.82
CA ARG A 14 -32.39 31.15 46.61
C ARG A 14 -32.12 30.93 45.13
N ILE A 15 -30.85 30.70 44.80
CA ILE A 15 -30.47 30.03 43.56
C ILE A 15 -31.13 28.65 43.64
N LEU A 16 -32.28 28.52 42.99
CA LEU A 16 -32.89 27.21 42.78
C LEU A 16 -31.87 26.39 41.99
N PRO A 17 -31.54 25.15 42.41
CA PRO A 17 -30.72 24.28 41.60
C PRO A 17 -31.49 24.05 40.30
N ALA A 18 -30.92 24.52 39.18
CA ALA A 18 -31.43 24.20 37.86
C ALA A 18 -31.56 22.68 37.78
N LYS A 19 -32.80 22.18 37.76
CA LYS A 19 -33.08 20.77 37.53
C LYS A 19 -32.41 20.41 36.20
N ARG A 20 -31.31 19.65 36.24
CA ARG A 20 -30.77 18.97 35.06
C ARG A 20 -31.87 18.05 34.56
N THR A 21 -32.60 18.49 33.55
CA THR A 21 -33.60 17.67 32.87
C THR A 21 -32.86 16.62 32.05
N ALA A 22 -33.18 15.35 32.21
CA ALA A 22 -32.54 14.23 31.48
C ALA A 22 -32.48 14.41 29.94
N GLY A 23 -33.33 15.28 29.37
CA GLY A 23 -33.25 15.70 27.97
C GLY A 23 -31.95 16.41 27.60
N SER A 24 -31.43 17.31 28.46
CA SER A 24 -30.21 18.08 28.15
C SER A 24 -28.96 17.21 28.15
N GLU A 25 -28.90 16.18 29.00
CA GLU A 25 -27.76 15.27 29.09
C GLU A 25 -27.69 14.33 27.88
N LYS A 26 -28.85 13.81 27.44
CA LYS A 26 -28.93 13.00 26.22
C LYS A 26 -28.55 13.78 24.97
N ASP A 27 -28.92 15.05 24.90
CA ASP A 27 -28.58 15.91 23.76
C ASP A 27 -27.08 16.29 23.75
N ILE A 28 -26.48 16.49 24.92
CA ILE A 28 -25.01 16.67 25.06
C ILE A 28 -24.26 15.42 24.61
N LEU A 29 -24.72 14.22 24.98
CA LEU A 29 -24.10 12.95 24.57
C LEU A 29 -24.18 12.75 23.05
N LYS A 30 -25.35 13.01 22.44
CA LYS A 30 -25.52 12.95 20.98
C LYS A 30 -24.63 13.95 20.25
N LEU A 31 -24.51 15.17 20.77
CA LEU A 31 -23.66 16.19 20.18
C LEU A 31 -22.18 15.80 20.27
N ALA A 32 -21.74 15.27 21.42
CA ALA A 32 -20.39 14.75 21.59
C ALA A 32 -20.09 13.64 20.59
N GLU A 33 -20.99 12.67 20.43
CA GLU A 33 -20.84 11.58 19.47
C GLU A 33 -20.75 12.08 18.02
N ALA A 34 -21.61 13.03 17.62
CA ALA A 34 -21.57 13.63 16.28
C ALA A 34 -20.27 14.41 16.00
N ILE A 35 -19.74 15.12 17.00
CA ILE A 35 -18.45 15.83 16.89
C ILE A 35 -17.32 14.82 16.65
N TRP A 36 -17.31 13.72 17.41
CA TRP A 36 -16.26 12.70 17.28
C TRP A 36 -16.36 11.90 15.99
N ASP A 37 -17.58 11.61 15.52
CA ASP A 37 -17.81 11.00 14.21
C ASP A 37 -17.28 11.90 13.08
N THR A 38 -17.53 13.21 13.18
CA THR A 38 -17.03 14.18 12.20
C THR A 38 -15.49 14.24 12.22
N ARG A 39 -14.88 14.30 13.41
CA ARG A 39 -13.41 14.27 13.55
C ARG A 39 -12.80 13.00 13.00
N TRP A 40 -13.46 11.87 13.22
CA TRP A 40 -13.03 10.58 12.70
C TRP A 40 -13.04 10.56 11.16
N LYS A 41 -14.13 11.04 10.55
CA LYS A 41 -14.24 11.16 9.08
C LYS A 41 -13.16 12.08 8.49
N VAL A 42 -12.91 13.22 9.12
CA VAL A 42 -11.84 14.14 8.70
C VAL A 42 -10.47 13.46 8.79
N LEU A 43 -10.21 12.68 9.84
CA LEU A 43 -8.96 11.94 9.96
C LEU A 43 -8.78 10.91 8.82
N LEU A 44 -9.83 10.16 8.49
CA LEU A 44 -9.80 9.20 7.38
C LEU A 44 -9.56 9.88 6.03
N GLU A 45 -10.29 10.95 5.74
CA GLU A 45 -10.12 11.74 4.50
C GLU A 45 -8.69 12.27 4.38
N ASN A 46 -8.13 12.78 5.48
CA ASN A 46 -6.75 13.28 5.53
C ASN A 46 -5.72 12.17 5.24
N GLN A 47 -5.92 10.93 5.70
CA GLN A 47 -5.01 9.81 5.35
C GLN A 47 -5.06 9.48 3.87
N VAL A 48 -6.26 9.43 3.29
CA VAL A 48 -6.44 9.19 1.85
C VAL A 48 -5.75 10.29 1.06
N GLN A 49 -5.92 11.55 1.46
CA GLN A 49 -5.32 12.68 0.78
C GLN A 49 -3.78 12.71 0.92
N LYS A 50 -3.25 12.38 2.11
CA LYS A 50 -1.80 12.23 2.35
C LYS A 50 -1.22 11.16 1.42
N THR A 51 -1.88 10.00 1.35
CA THR A 51 -1.47 8.89 0.47
C THR A 51 -1.45 9.31 -0.99
N ARG A 52 -2.55 9.91 -1.48
CA ARG A 52 -2.65 10.41 -2.86
C ARG A 52 -1.57 11.45 -3.19
N THR A 53 -1.29 12.36 -2.26
CA THR A 53 -0.27 13.39 -2.46
C THR A 53 1.12 12.78 -2.63
N ILE A 54 1.47 11.79 -1.80
CA ILE A 54 2.72 11.05 -1.91
C ILE A 54 2.78 10.28 -3.24
N GLU A 55 1.71 9.60 -3.63
CA GLU A 55 1.65 8.87 -4.90
C GLU A 55 1.81 9.80 -6.11
N ILE A 56 1.12 10.94 -6.13
CA ILE A 56 1.25 11.94 -7.19
C ILE A 56 2.70 12.44 -7.26
N GLN A 57 3.31 12.75 -6.11
CA GLN A 57 4.70 13.20 -6.06
C GLN A 57 5.66 12.14 -6.61
N GLN A 58 5.46 10.87 -6.25
CA GLN A 58 6.27 9.76 -6.76
C GLN A 58 6.08 9.55 -8.26
N GLN A 59 4.86 9.70 -8.78
CA GLN A 59 4.62 9.63 -10.22
C GLN A 59 5.28 10.79 -10.94
N ARG A 60 5.27 12.00 -10.36
CA ARG A 60 6.00 13.16 -10.91
C ARG A 60 7.50 12.93 -10.95
N GLU A 61 8.10 12.49 -9.85
CA GLU A 61 9.53 12.15 -9.81
C GLU A 61 9.89 11.05 -10.81
N LYS A 62 9.01 10.07 -10.98
CA LYS A 62 9.16 9.03 -11.98
C LYS A 62 9.09 9.62 -13.39
N ILE A 63 8.11 10.48 -13.67
CA ILE A 63 7.99 11.17 -14.96
C ILE A 63 9.22 12.04 -15.22
N ASP A 64 9.68 12.84 -14.26
CA ASP A 64 10.86 13.70 -14.42
C ASP A 64 12.13 12.88 -14.67
N ARG A 65 12.26 11.72 -14.02
CA ARG A 65 13.37 10.79 -14.28
C ARG A 65 13.28 10.13 -15.66
N LEU A 66 12.09 9.70 -16.08
CA LEU A 66 11.91 8.95 -17.32
C LEU A 66 11.77 9.85 -18.55
N CYS A 67 11.31 11.09 -18.37
CA CYS A 67 11.04 12.07 -19.42
C CYS A 67 11.50 13.46 -18.95
N PRO A 68 12.82 13.68 -18.78
CA PRO A 68 13.34 14.96 -18.31
C PRO A 68 12.91 16.10 -19.24
N GLY A 69 12.33 17.16 -18.67
CA GLY A 69 11.80 18.29 -19.44
C GLY A 69 10.50 18.00 -20.19
N GLY A 70 9.80 16.89 -19.87
CA GLY A 70 8.55 16.51 -20.52
C GLY A 70 8.72 15.95 -21.93
N ILE A 71 9.96 15.73 -22.37
CA ILE A 71 10.28 15.11 -23.66
C ILE A 71 10.34 13.60 -23.43
N THR A 72 9.48 12.86 -24.11
CA THR A 72 9.55 11.41 -24.13
C THR A 72 10.77 10.99 -24.93
N THR A 73 11.69 10.24 -24.33
CA THR A 73 12.82 9.60 -25.05
C THR A 73 12.35 8.49 -25.99
N GLN A 74 11.05 8.15 -25.92
CA GLN A 74 10.38 7.21 -26.80
C GLN A 74 9.85 8.00 -28.01
N THR A 75 10.52 7.85 -29.15
CA THR A 75 9.98 8.28 -30.44
C THR A 75 9.08 7.18 -30.98
N GLU A 76 8.04 7.52 -31.74
CA GLU A 76 7.18 6.51 -32.38
C GLU A 76 7.98 5.56 -33.29
N GLU A 77 9.07 6.06 -33.89
CA GLU A 77 9.96 5.27 -34.76
C GLU A 77 10.79 4.23 -34.00
N ASP A 78 11.12 4.49 -32.73
CA ASP A 78 11.94 3.59 -31.91
C ASP A 78 11.09 2.73 -30.95
N MET A 79 9.76 2.95 -30.91
CA MET A 79 8.81 2.14 -30.13
C MET A 79 8.93 0.63 -30.36
N PRO A 80 9.12 0.12 -31.60
CA PRO A 80 9.30 -1.31 -31.83
C PRO A 80 10.52 -1.92 -31.11
N LEU A 81 11.50 -1.11 -30.68
CA LEU A 81 12.67 -1.58 -29.93
C LEU A 81 12.36 -1.78 -28.43
N TRP A 82 11.30 -1.17 -27.90
CA TRP A 82 10.95 -1.24 -26.47
C TRP A 82 10.30 -2.57 -26.08
N GLU A 83 9.44 -3.10 -26.95
CA GLU A 83 8.75 -4.36 -26.71
C GLU A 83 9.72 -5.56 -26.54
N PRO A 84 10.67 -5.83 -27.46
CA PRO A 84 11.61 -6.94 -27.26
C PRO A 84 12.50 -6.73 -26.04
N GLU A 85 12.87 -5.48 -25.73
CA GLU A 85 13.68 -5.20 -24.54
C GLU A 85 12.91 -5.47 -23.25
N TRP A 86 11.62 -5.10 -23.19
CA TRP A 86 10.75 -5.44 -22.07
C TRP A 86 10.51 -6.95 -21.98
N LEU A 87 10.23 -7.62 -23.10
CA LEU A 87 10.03 -9.08 -23.15
C LEU A 87 11.29 -9.85 -22.75
N ARG A 88 12.49 -9.33 -23.06
CA ARG A 88 13.77 -9.90 -22.60
C ARG A 88 13.84 -9.93 -21.07
N VAL A 89 13.46 -8.84 -20.42
CA VAL A 89 13.40 -8.71 -18.96
C VAL A 89 12.37 -9.66 -18.37
N VAL A 90 11.16 -9.67 -18.91
CA VAL A 90 10.08 -10.56 -18.42
C VAL A 90 10.45 -12.03 -18.62
N LEU A 91 11.03 -12.40 -19.77
CA LEU A 91 11.48 -13.78 -20.00
C LEU A 91 12.53 -14.22 -18.99
N ALA A 92 13.50 -13.36 -18.66
CA ALA A 92 14.50 -13.66 -17.64
C ALA A 92 13.88 -13.84 -16.24
N GLU A 93 12.89 -13.01 -15.89
CA GLU A 93 12.10 -13.16 -14.66
C GLU A 93 11.34 -14.50 -14.63
N GLN A 94 10.69 -14.88 -15.74
CA GLN A 94 9.98 -16.16 -15.80
C GLN A 94 10.91 -17.37 -15.76
N GLN A 95 12.12 -17.27 -16.32
CA GLN A 95 13.14 -18.31 -16.21
C GLN A 95 13.60 -18.50 -14.77
N ASP A 96 13.77 -17.40 -14.03
CA ASP A 96 14.07 -17.43 -12.60
C ASP A 96 12.93 -18.06 -11.78
N CYS A 97 11.67 -17.68 -12.05
CA CYS A 97 10.49 -18.34 -11.48
C CYS A 97 10.46 -19.85 -11.75
N LEU A 98 10.73 -20.26 -12.99
CA LEU A 98 10.79 -21.67 -13.36
C LEU A 98 11.89 -22.41 -12.57
N GLN A 99 13.07 -21.82 -12.45
CA GLN A 99 14.17 -22.40 -11.68
C GLN A 99 13.79 -22.59 -10.21
N ARG A 100 13.13 -21.59 -9.60
CA ARG A 100 12.63 -21.69 -8.22
C ARG A 100 11.61 -22.82 -8.06
N CYS A 101 10.64 -22.93 -8.97
CA CYS A 101 9.69 -24.05 -8.95
C CYS A 101 10.37 -25.42 -9.08
N GLN A 102 11.40 -25.54 -9.92
CA GLN A 102 12.17 -26.78 -10.06
C GLN A 102 12.94 -27.13 -8.77
N ASN A 103 13.56 -26.13 -8.14
CA ASN A 103 14.28 -26.28 -6.88
C ASN A 103 13.33 -26.69 -5.74
N GLU A 104 12.13 -26.11 -5.65
CA GLU A 104 11.16 -26.44 -4.61
C GLU A 104 10.59 -27.86 -4.77
N ILE A 105 10.35 -28.30 -6.01
CA ILE A 105 9.95 -29.70 -6.29
C ILE A 105 11.08 -30.67 -5.91
N SER A 106 12.33 -30.37 -6.25
CA SER A 106 13.45 -31.28 -5.97
C SER A 106 13.74 -31.42 -4.46
N LYS A 107 13.47 -30.36 -3.67
CA LYS A 107 13.53 -30.39 -2.20
C LYS A 107 12.37 -31.16 -1.56
N THR A 108 11.23 -31.26 -2.24
CA THR A 108 10.02 -31.91 -1.71
C THR A 108 10.15 -33.43 -1.76
N ARG A 109 10.37 -34.07 -0.60
CA ARG A 109 10.55 -35.54 -0.48
C ARG A 109 9.25 -36.36 -0.38
N ALA A 110 8.08 -35.72 -0.36
CA ALA A 110 6.81 -36.38 -0.07
C ALA A 110 6.03 -36.68 -1.36
N THR A 111 6.07 -37.94 -1.79
CA THR A 111 5.62 -38.48 -3.08
C THR A 111 4.09 -38.54 -3.30
N ASP A 112 3.28 -38.02 -2.36
CA ASP A 112 1.81 -37.99 -2.53
C ASP A 112 1.09 -37.00 -1.60
N SER A 113 1.68 -35.81 -1.40
CA SER A 113 1.01 -34.76 -0.63
C SER A 113 0.26 -33.78 -1.54
N ILE A 114 -0.83 -33.20 -1.03
CA ILE A 114 -1.54 -32.08 -1.70
C ILE A 114 -0.56 -30.97 -2.12
N MET A 115 0.50 -30.76 -1.33
CA MET A 115 1.57 -29.82 -1.59
C MET A 115 2.38 -30.18 -2.85
N GLU A 116 2.74 -31.45 -3.05
CA GLU A 116 3.45 -31.88 -4.26
C GLU A 116 2.60 -31.66 -5.52
N ARG A 117 1.30 -31.97 -5.46
CA ARG A 117 0.38 -31.72 -6.57
C ARG A 117 0.29 -30.23 -6.91
N ALA A 118 0.24 -29.37 -5.89
CA ALA A 118 0.24 -27.92 -6.08
C ALA A 118 1.56 -27.43 -6.71
N LEU A 119 2.70 -27.91 -6.23
CA LEU A 119 4.01 -27.57 -6.77
C LEU A 119 4.17 -28.03 -8.24
N ARG A 120 3.76 -29.27 -8.57
CA ARG A 120 3.77 -29.76 -9.96
C ARG A 120 2.90 -28.92 -10.89
N LEU A 121 1.74 -28.47 -10.41
CA LEU A 121 0.88 -27.56 -11.16
C LEU A 121 1.58 -26.21 -11.38
N GLN A 122 2.18 -25.62 -10.35
CA GLN A 122 2.97 -24.39 -10.45
C GLN A 122 4.13 -24.54 -11.44
N LEU A 123 4.88 -25.63 -11.39
CA LEU A 123 5.96 -25.90 -12.35
C LEU A 123 5.44 -25.94 -13.79
N LYS A 124 4.30 -26.61 -14.03
CA LYS A 124 3.68 -26.66 -15.36
C LYS A 124 3.26 -25.26 -15.85
N HIS A 125 2.74 -24.42 -14.96
CA HIS A 125 2.41 -23.03 -15.27
C HIS A 125 3.67 -22.23 -15.62
N ALA A 126 4.71 -22.29 -14.79
CA ALA A 126 5.98 -21.59 -15.04
C ALA A 126 6.63 -22.02 -16.36
N GLN A 127 6.62 -23.32 -16.68
CA GLN A 127 7.11 -23.82 -17.97
C GLN A 127 6.33 -23.23 -19.16
N ARG A 128 5.00 -23.17 -19.05
CA ARG A 128 4.14 -22.61 -20.09
C ARG A 128 4.38 -21.11 -20.26
N GLU A 129 4.54 -20.37 -19.17
CA GLU A 129 4.82 -18.94 -19.22
C GLU A 129 6.16 -18.65 -19.88
N VAL A 130 7.23 -19.36 -19.49
CA VAL A 130 8.55 -19.22 -20.14
C VAL A 130 8.45 -19.45 -21.64
N GLU A 131 7.73 -20.49 -22.08
CA GLU A 131 7.58 -20.77 -23.51
C GLU A 131 6.78 -19.68 -24.24
N MET A 132 5.68 -19.23 -23.65
CA MET A 132 4.86 -18.15 -24.19
C MET A 132 5.66 -16.85 -24.36
N TYR A 133 6.41 -16.44 -23.33
CA TYR A 133 7.23 -15.22 -23.38
C TYR A 133 8.43 -15.37 -24.30
N ARG A 134 9.01 -16.57 -24.43
CA ARG A 134 10.07 -16.85 -25.42
C ARG A 134 9.56 -16.63 -26.84
N GLN A 135 8.38 -17.15 -27.16
CA GLN A 135 7.77 -16.98 -28.48
C GLN A 135 7.45 -15.50 -28.76
N ALA A 136 6.86 -14.79 -27.79
CA ALA A 136 6.60 -13.36 -27.91
C ALA A 136 7.89 -12.55 -28.10
N TYR A 137 8.94 -12.87 -27.35
CA TYR A 137 10.24 -12.20 -27.48
C TYR A 137 10.84 -12.37 -28.87
N GLU A 138 10.87 -13.60 -29.42
CA GLU A 138 11.41 -13.79 -30.77
C GLU A 138 10.54 -13.13 -31.86
N ALA A 139 9.21 -13.16 -31.72
CA ALA A 139 8.31 -12.46 -32.63
C ALA A 139 8.54 -10.94 -32.63
N SER A 140 8.53 -10.32 -31.44
CA SER A 140 8.76 -8.88 -31.28
C SER A 140 10.15 -8.46 -31.76
N LYS A 141 11.17 -9.31 -31.58
CA LYS A 141 12.53 -9.05 -32.07
C LYS A 141 12.58 -9.05 -33.60
N LEU A 142 11.86 -9.94 -34.27
CA LEU A 142 11.75 -9.94 -35.73
C LEU A 142 11.03 -8.69 -36.24
N ASP A 143 9.95 -8.28 -35.58
CA ASP A 143 9.25 -7.04 -35.91
C ASP A 143 10.13 -5.80 -35.69
N ALA A 144 10.86 -5.75 -34.58
CA ALA A 144 11.83 -4.70 -34.30
C ALA A 144 12.92 -4.63 -35.38
N GLN A 145 13.44 -5.78 -35.82
CA GLN A 145 14.42 -5.84 -36.91
C GLN A 145 13.87 -5.37 -38.25
N ARG A 146 12.58 -5.61 -38.53
CA ARG A 146 11.87 -5.20 -39.75
C ARG A 146 11.48 -3.72 -39.74
N LEU A 147 11.18 -3.15 -38.58
CA LEU A 147 10.71 -1.77 -38.46
C LEU A 147 11.85 -0.79 -38.15
N CYS A 148 12.89 -1.25 -37.44
CA CYS A 148 14.01 -0.43 -36.98
C CYS A 148 15.34 -1.02 -37.48
N HIS A 149 15.51 -1.09 -38.81
CA HIS A 149 16.64 -1.74 -39.47
C HIS A 149 18.00 -1.31 -38.89
N GLY A 150 18.75 -2.28 -38.34
CA GLY A 150 20.11 -2.05 -37.82
C GLY A 150 20.21 -1.21 -36.55
N LYS A 151 19.10 -0.67 -36.04
CA LYS A 151 19.06 0.07 -34.77
C LYS A 151 19.07 -0.91 -33.60
N ARG A 152 19.80 -0.56 -32.53
CA ARG A 152 19.74 -1.25 -31.24
C ARG A 152 19.05 -0.36 -30.22
N PHE A 153 18.41 -0.96 -29.21
CA PHE A 153 17.72 -0.25 -28.13
C PHE A 153 18.55 0.89 -27.56
N THR A 154 19.75 0.59 -27.06
CA THR A 154 20.63 1.58 -26.42
C THR A 154 21.06 2.71 -27.35
N SER A 155 21.33 2.41 -28.63
CA SER A 155 21.73 3.40 -29.63
C SER A 155 20.59 4.31 -30.09
N ALA A 156 19.36 3.79 -30.07
CA ALA A 156 18.18 4.51 -30.54
C ALA A 156 17.55 5.36 -29.43
N THR A 157 17.46 4.82 -28.22
CA THR A 157 16.79 5.48 -27.10
C THR A 157 17.75 6.25 -26.21
N GLY A 158 19.04 5.90 -26.20
CA GLY A 158 20.02 6.41 -25.23
C GLY A 158 19.91 5.79 -23.84
N TRP A 159 19.03 4.80 -23.64
CA TRP A 159 18.83 4.13 -22.36
C TRP A 159 19.80 2.98 -22.17
N ALA A 160 20.18 2.74 -20.92
CA ALA A 160 20.78 1.48 -20.54
C ALA A 160 19.78 0.33 -20.77
N PRO A 161 20.25 -0.89 -21.08
CA PRO A 161 19.39 -2.07 -21.14
C PRO A 161 18.60 -2.21 -19.85
N LEU A 162 17.34 -2.63 -19.97
CA LEU A 162 16.49 -2.84 -18.80
C LEU A 162 17.02 -4.04 -18.01
N ASP A 163 17.25 -3.89 -16.71
CA ASP A 163 17.60 -5.01 -15.83
C ASP A 163 16.40 -5.39 -14.96
N TRP A 164 16.01 -6.67 -15.01
CA TRP A 164 14.96 -7.19 -14.14
C TRP A 164 15.42 -7.24 -12.68
N ARG A 165 16.73 -7.32 -12.41
CA ARG A 165 17.30 -7.34 -11.06
C ARG A 165 17.24 -5.99 -10.35
N ASP A 166 16.99 -4.91 -11.09
CA ASP A 166 16.73 -3.60 -10.50
C ASP A 166 15.29 -3.48 -9.95
N ARG A 167 14.32 -4.27 -10.45
CA ARG A 167 12.93 -4.29 -9.95
C ARG A 167 12.83 -4.66 -8.47
N PRO A 168 13.48 -5.72 -7.97
CA PRO A 168 13.47 -6.07 -6.54
C PRO A 168 13.85 -4.91 -5.61
N SER A 169 14.77 -4.03 -6.03
CA SER A 169 15.18 -2.89 -5.20
C SER A 169 14.11 -1.79 -5.13
N ILE A 170 13.38 -1.58 -6.23
CA ILE A 170 12.30 -0.59 -6.35
C ILE A 170 11.06 -1.10 -5.61
N GLU A 171 10.71 -2.37 -5.80
CA GLU A 171 9.59 -3.02 -5.12
C GLU A 171 9.85 -3.13 -3.61
N ARG A 172 11.05 -3.51 -3.19
CA ARG A 172 11.42 -3.54 -1.76
C ARG A 172 11.26 -2.17 -1.11
N LYS A 173 11.76 -1.10 -1.73
CA LYS A 173 11.56 0.28 -1.24
C LYS A 173 10.08 0.70 -1.26
N ALA A 174 9.29 0.22 -2.21
CA ALA A 174 7.85 0.48 -2.24
C ALA A 174 7.13 -0.23 -1.08
N LEU A 175 7.48 -1.49 -0.82
CA LEU A 175 6.95 -2.30 0.28
C LEU A 175 7.35 -1.71 1.64
N GLU A 176 8.60 -1.27 1.81
CA GLU A 176 9.08 -0.59 3.02
C GLU A 176 8.29 0.67 3.31
N ARG A 177 8.12 1.54 2.30
CA ARG A 177 7.31 2.76 2.45
C ARG A 177 5.84 2.45 2.72
N MET A 178 5.29 1.38 2.14
CA MET A 178 3.93 0.94 2.42
C MET A 178 3.79 0.48 3.88
N GLN A 179 4.77 -0.26 4.39
CA GLN A 179 4.82 -0.70 5.77
C GLN A 179 4.89 0.48 6.74
N GLU A 180 5.77 1.45 6.50
CA GLU A 180 5.87 2.68 7.30
C GLU A 180 4.54 3.43 7.36
N ARG A 181 3.84 3.56 6.22
CA ARG A 181 2.51 4.19 6.16
C ARG A 181 1.48 3.44 7.00
N MET A 182 1.44 2.10 6.91
CA MET A 182 0.49 1.32 7.69
C MET A 182 0.72 1.46 9.21
N LEU A 183 1.98 1.55 9.64
CA LEU A 183 2.34 1.79 11.04
C LEU A 183 1.98 3.21 11.50
N ASP A 184 2.20 4.21 10.65
CA ASP A 184 1.82 5.60 10.93
C ASP A 184 0.29 5.72 11.09
N ASP A 185 -0.49 5.13 10.17
CA ASP A 185 -1.96 5.11 10.26
C ASP A 185 -2.43 4.46 11.57
N LEU A 186 -1.87 3.30 11.93
CA LEU A 186 -2.19 2.61 13.18
C LEU A 186 -1.89 3.46 14.41
N THR A 187 -0.77 4.18 14.39
CA THR A 187 -0.38 5.09 15.46
C THR A 187 -1.38 6.24 15.59
N GLN A 188 -1.80 6.84 14.48
CA GLN A 188 -2.76 7.92 14.47
C GLN A 188 -4.16 7.47 14.93
N TYR A 189 -4.63 6.30 14.49
CA TYR A 189 -5.93 5.76 14.92
C TYR A 189 -5.95 5.41 16.41
N ARG A 190 -4.85 4.86 16.95
CA ARG A 190 -4.72 4.61 18.39
C ARG A 190 -4.67 5.89 19.20
N SER A 191 -3.95 6.90 18.71
CA SER A 191 -3.93 8.22 19.36
C SER A 191 -5.33 8.85 19.39
N PHE A 192 -6.10 8.71 18.30
CA PHE A 192 -7.48 9.16 18.23
C PHE A 192 -8.37 8.47 19.28
N LEU A 193 -8.24 7.15 19.47
CA LEU A 193 -8.96 6.40 20.52
C LEU A 193 -8.60 6.86 21.95
N GLN A 194 -7.33 7.22 22.18
CA GLN A 194 -6.86 7.71 23.48
C GLN A 194 -7.41 9.09 23.82
N GLN A 195 -7.62 9.93 22.81
CA GLN A 195 -8.15 11.29 22.98
C GLN A 195 -9.69 11.34 23.05
N GLY A 196 -10.36 10.29 22.56
CA GLY A 196 -11.82 10.21 22.48
C GLY A 196 -12.49 10.04 23.84
N PRO A 197 -13.59 10.76 24.13
CA PRO A 197 -14.37 10.58 25.35
C PRO A 197 -15.01 9.20 25.35
N GLU A 198 -15.12 8.59 26.52
CA GLU A 198 -15.75 7.28 26.70
C GLU A 198 -17.23 7.26 26.26
N THR A 199 -17.86 8.43 26.21
CA THR A 199 -19.26 8.61 25.84
C THR A 199 -19.55 8.45 24.34
N ALA A 200 -18.54 8.55 23.47
CA ALA A 200 -18.70 8.37 22.02
C ALA A 200 -18.54 6.89 21.61
N LEU A 201 -19.34 6.01 22.20
CA LEU A 201 -19.18 4.55 22.11
C LEU A 201 -19.17 4.02 20.67
N LYS A 202 -20.06 4.52 19.80
CA LYS A 202 -20.12 4.06 18.41
C LYS A 202 -18.84 4.39 17.65
N VAL A 203 -18.37 5.62 17.77
CA VAL A 203 -17.14 6.07 17.10
C VAL A 203 -15.94 5.27 17.58
N ARG A 204 -15.86 4.97 18.89
CA ARG A 204 -14.79 4.14 19.44
C ARG A 204 -14.82 2.72 18.85
N GLN A 205 -15.99 2.09 18.78
CA GLN A 205 -16.15 0.77 18.16
C GLN A 205 -15.74 0.77 16.69
N ASP A 206 -16.15 1.80 15.93
CA ASP A 206 -15.78 1.94 14.52
C ASP A 206 -14.26 2.05 14.35
N VAL A 207 -13.60 2.88 15.18
CA VAL A 207 -12.15 3.07 15.14
C VAL A 207 -11.41 1.79 15.60
N GLU A 208 -11.88 1.11 16.64
CA GLU A 208 -11.33 -0.17 17.11
C GLU A 208 -11.42 -1.25 16.02
N GLY A 209 -12.53 -1.31 15.30
CA GLY A 209 -12.70 -2.18 14.13
C GLY A 209 -11.67 -1.89 13.04
N VAL A 210 -11.45 -0.62 12.72
CA VAL A 210 -10.43 -0.20 11.75
C VAL A 210 -9.01 -0.52 12.23
N VAL A 211 -8.68 -0.25 13.50
CA VAL A 211 -7.38 -0.59 14.09
C VAL A 211 -7.12 -2.10 14.02
N THR A 212 -8.11 -2.91 14.38
CA THR A 212 -8.01 -4.38 14.38
C THR A 212 -7.77 -4.89 12.96
N ASN A 213 -8.58 -4.42 12.00
CA ASN A 213 -8.42 -4.79 10.60
C ASN A 213 -7.05 -4.37 10.06
N ARG A 214 -6.63 -3.12 10.30
CA ARG A 214 -5.34 -2.58 9.84
C ARG A 214 -4.16 -3.31 10.48
N GLN A 215 -4.24 -3.71 11.74
CA GLN A 215 -3.22 -4.54 12.40
C GLN A 215 -3.12 -5.91 11.75
N HIS A 216 -4.24 -6.57 11.47
CA HIS A 216 -4.25 -7.86 10.81
C HIS A 216 -3.61 -7.80 9.43
N TRP A 217 -3.98 -6.80 8.62
CA TRP A 217 -3.35 -6.54 7.33
C TRP A 217 -1.84 -6.31 7.45
N THR A 218 -1.43 -5.48 8.41
CA THR A 218 -0.02 -5.18 8.64
C THR A 218 0.77 -6.44 9.01
N GLN A 219 0.24 -7.28 9.91
CA GLN A 219 0.86 -8.56 10.28
C GLN A 219 0.94 -9.54 9.12
N ASN A 220 -0.13 -9.71 8.34
CA ASN A 220 -0.11 -10.57 7.15
C ASN A 220 0.91 -10.09 6.13
N PHE A 221 1.00 -8.77 5.93
CA PHE A 221 1.99 -8.18 5.05
C PHE A 221 3.42 -8.46 5.53
N TYR A 222 3.68 -8.37 6.84
CA TYR A 222 4.98 -8.75 7.42
C TYR A 222 5.34 -10.21 7.17
N LEU A 223 4.39 -11.12 7.36
CA LEU A 223 4.60 -12.55 7.15
C LEU A 223 4.88 -12.86 5.68
N GLN A 224 4.12 -12.25 4.77
CA GLN A 224 4.37 -12.39 3.32
C GLN A 224 5.73 -11.83 2.93
N ARG A 225 6.08 -10.62 3.38
CA ARG A 225 7.38 -10.01 3.08
C ARG A 225 8.54 -10.88 3.57
N ARG A 226 8.47 -11.36 4.82
CA ARG A 226 9.51 -12.20 5.40
C ARG A 226 9.67 -13.52 4.64
N TYR A 227 8.57 -14.15 4.26
CA TYR A 227 8.59 -15.34 3.41
C TYR A 227 9.31 -15.08 2.08
N TYR A 228 8.99 -13.97 1.39
CA TYR A 228 9.68 -13.60 0.15
C TYR A 228 11.16 -13.27 0.36
N GLU A 229 11.52 -12.58 1.44
CA GLU A 229 12.92 -12.25 1.76
C GLU A 229 13.76 -13.49 2.11
N GLU A 230 13.16 -14.47 2.80
CA GLU A 230 13.81 -15.75 3.11
C GLU A 230 14.02 -16.58 1.83
N GLN A 231 13.03 -16.68 0.95
CA GLN A 231 13.22 -17.36 -0.35
C GLN A 231 14.32 -16.71 -1.21
N MET A 232 14.36 -15.37 -1.27
CA MET A 232 15.38 -14.64 -2.03
C MET A 232 16.79 -14.75 -1.43
N ARG A 233 16.93 -15.02 -0.12
CA ARG A 233 18.24 -15.26 0.51
C ARG A 233 18.81 -16.63 0.18
N ASP A 234 17.97 -17.65 0.15
CA ASP A 234 18.37 -19.02 -0.14
C ASP A 234 18.85 -19.17 -1.60
N ASP A 235 18.27 -18.41 -2.52
CA ASP A 235 18.70 -18.38 -3.93
C ASP A 235 20.11 -17.76 -4.11
N VAL A 236 20.48 -16.77 -3.30
CA VAL A 236 21.84 -16.17 -3.32
C VAL A 236 22.88 -17.09 -2.67
N ALA A 237 22.49 -17.82 -1.63
CA ALA A 237 23.38 -18.75 -0.93
C ALA A 237 23.65 -20.06 -1.71
N GLY A 238 22.75 -20.46 -2.61
CA GLY A 238 22.90 -21.66 -3.46
C GLY A 238 23.75 -21.47 -4.72
N THR A 239 24.33 -20.29 -4.95
CA THR A 239 25.12 -19.97 -6.16
C THR A 239 26.64 -19.91 -5.89
N GLN A 240 27.13 -20.51 -4.80
CA GLN A 240 28.57 -20.67 -4.51
C GLN A 240 29.03 -22.10 -4.75
#